data_AF-A0A4Q3B949-F1
#
_entry.id   AF-A0A4Q3B949-F1
#
_cell.length_a   1.000
_cell.length_b   1.000
_cell.length_c   1.000
_cell.angle_alpha   90.00
_cell.angle_beta   90.00
_cell.angle_gamma   90.00
#
_symmetry.space_group_name_H-M   'P 1'
#
loop_
_entity.id
_entity.type
_entity.pdbx_description
1 polymer ?
#
loop_
_entity_poly.entity_id
_entity_poly.type
_entity_poly.pdbx_seq_one_letter_code
_entity_poly.pdbx_strand_id
1 'polypeptide(L)'
;MKLLTYKHKDTQKIGILKGDAIIDIETLGFKHNSTFPQSMLELIDQGPEILKKLEETLKTSSENVIAASSIPTNEVTLLAPIPKPRKNIIGIGLNYTEHVAESARTLDTSNELPQKPVIFSKPPTAVTATGTNIILNPKLTQQLDWEVELAVVIGKG
;
A
#
# COMPACT_ATOMS: atom_id res chain seq x y z
N MET A 1 0.93 -2.09 -13.78
CA MET A 1 1.37 -3.16 -12.84
C MET A 1 0.74 -2.90 -11.47
N LYS A 2 0.29 -3.93 -10.75
CA LYS A 2 -0.25 -3.78 -9.38
C LYS A 2 0.71 -4.45 -8.40
N LEU A 3 1.44 -3.66 -7.62
CA LEU A 3 2.42 -4.16 -6.65
C LEU A 3 1.77 -4.37 -5.27
N LEU A 4 2.25 -5.37 -4.53
CA LEU A 4 1.77 -5.67 -3.18
C LEU A 4 2.89 -6.25 -2.31
N THR A 5 2.69 -6.17 -1.00
CA THR A 5 3.46 -6.90 0.00
C THR A 5 2.58 -8.00 0.57
N TYR A 6 3.12 -9.21 0.70
CA TYR A 6 2.39 -10.37 1.21
C TYR A 6 3.29 -11.20 2.11
N LYS A 7 2.66 -12.09 2.88
CA LYS A 7 3.32 -13.10 3.71
C LYS A 7 2.97 -14.49 3.18
N HIS A 8 3.98 -15.31 2.94
CA HIS A 8 3.84 -16.71 2.55
C HIS A 8 4.83 -17.56 3.37
N LYS A 9 4.33 -18.59 4.07
CA LYS A 9 5.13 -19.47 4.96
C LYS A 9 6.10 -18.68 5.87
N ASP A 10 5.55 -17.71 6.59
CA ASP A 10 6.26 -16.81 7.49
C ASP A 10 7.25 -15.80 6.90
N THR A 11 7.44 -15.82 5.58
CA THR A 11 8.32 -14.86 4.90
C THR A 11 7.50 -13.72 4.31
N GLN A 12 7.86 -12.48 4.64
CA GLN A 12 7.34 -11.30 3.97
C GLN A 12 8.05 -11.12 2.63
N LYS A 13 7.28 -10.89 1.57
CA LYS A 13 7.77 -10.71 0.21
C LYS A 13 6.99 -9.63 -0.51
N ILE A 14 7.49 -9.23 -1.68
CA ILE A 14 6.76 -8.37 -2.62
C ILE A 14 6.45 -9.10 -3.92
N GLY A 15 5.34 -8.73 -4.53
CA GLY A 15 4.79 -9.42 -5.69
C GLY A 15 3.96 -8.52 -6.59
N ILE A 16 3.53 -9.08 -7.71
CA ILE A 16 2.62 -8.42 -8.65
C ILE A 16 1.30 -9.18 -8.66
N LEU A 17 0.20 -8.48 -8.41
CA LEU A 17 -1.15 -9.05 -8.51
C LEU A 17 -1.54 -9.21 -9.98
N LYS A 18 -1.92 -10.42 -10.39
CA LYS A 18 -2.48 -10.73 -11.71
C LYS A 18 -3.64 -11.71 -11.56
N GLY A 19 -4.87 -11.21 -11.64
CA GLY A 19 -6.07 -12.00 -11.34
C GLY A 19 -6.03 -12.47 -9.88
N ASP A 20 -6.23 -13.76 -9.67
CA ASP A 20 -6.22 -14.41 -8.36
C ASP A 20 -4.85 -15.03 -8.00
N ALA A 21 -3.79 -14.55 -8.63
CA ALA A 21 -2.42 -14.98 -8.39
C ALA A 21 -1.48 -13.80 -8.14
N ILE A 22 -0.42 -14.08 -7.40
CA ILE A 22 0.67 -13.16 -7.09
C ILE A 22 1.93 -13.71 -7.74
N ILE A 23 2.52 -12.94 -8.64
CA ILE A 23 3.82 -13.25 -9.22
C ILE A 23 4.88 -12.81 -8.20
N ASP A 24 5.57 -13.77 -7.59
CA ASP A 24 6.70 -13.56 -6.70
C ASP A 24 7.89 -13.02 -7.52
N ILE A 25 8.28 -11.76 -7.29
CA ILE A 25 9.28 -11.11 -8.14
C ILE A 25 10.69 -11.63 -7.89
N GLU A 26 10.96 -12.17 -6.69
CA GLU A 26 12.26 -12.77 -6.35
C GLU A 26 12.46 -14.07 -7.16
N THR A 27 11.44 -14.91 -7.18
CA THR A 27 11.40 -16.18 -7.95
C THR A 27 11.43 -15.90 -9.44
N LEU A 28 10.69 -14.88 -9.90
CA LEU A 28 10.75 -14.41 -11.28
C LEU A 28 12.16 -13.96 -11.66
N GLY A 29 12.80 -13.15 -10.80
CA GLY A 29 14.18 -12.72 -10.99
C GLY A 29 15.13 -13.90 -11.11
N PHE A 30 15.05 -14.86 -10.18
CA PHE A 30 15.89 -16.05 -10.18
C PHE A 30 15.78 -16.83 -11.50
N LYS A 31 14.57 -17.02 -12.03
CA LYS A 31 14.36 -17.69 -13.34
C LYS A 31 14.93 -16.91 -14.53
N HIS A 32 15.16 -15.62 -14.38
CA HIS A 32 15.76 -14.72 -15.38
C HIS A 32 17.22 -14.36 -15.08
N ASN A 33 17.91 -15.08 -14.18
CA ASN A 33 19.26 -14.77 -13.73
C ASN A 33 19.42 -13.29 -13.30
N SER A 34 18.39 -12.75 -12.64
CA SER A 34 18.31 -11.37 -12.19
C SER A 34 17.95 -11.29 -10.71
N THR A 35 18.46 -10.28 -10.03
CA THR A 35 18.06 -9.98 -8.65
C THR A 35 17.06 -8.84 -8.66
N PHE A 36 15.96 -9.03 -7.93
CA PHE A 36 14.96 -7.99 -7.64
C PHE A 36 14.97 -7.66 -6.13
N PRO A 37 14.51 -6.46 -5.75
CA PRO A 37 14.31 -6.08 -4.35
C PRO A 37 13.45 -7.09 -3.57
N GLN A 38 13.75 -7.27 -2.29
CA GLN A 38 12.99 -8.18 -1.42
C GLN A 38 11.90 -7.45 -0.61
N SER A 39 11.98 -6.12 -0.53
CA SER A 39 10.99 -5.29 0.17
C SER A 39 10.48 -4.13 -0.69
N MET A 40 9.27 -3.64 -0.39
CA MET A 40 8.68 -2.49 -1.10
C MET A 40 9.54 -1.23 -0.95
N LEU A 41 10.19 -1.06 0.20
CA LEU A 41 11.08 0.07 0.44
C LEU A 41 12.35 0.00 -0.43
N GLU A 42 12.96 -1.17 -0.59
CA GLU A 42 14.10 -1.33 -1.51
C GLU A 42 13.68 -1.11 -2.97
N LEU A 43 12.48 -1.57 -3.36
CA LEU A 43 11.93 -1.32 -4.69
C LEU A 43 11.76 0.18 -4.94
N ILE A 44 11.25 0.91 -3.96
CA ILE A 44 11.14 2.38 -4.02
C ILE A 44 12.52 3.04 -4.15
N ASP A 45 13.52 2.59 -3.38
CA ASP A 45 14.88 3.15 -3.41
C ASP A 45 15.57 3.00 -4.76
N GLN A 46 15.34 1.87 -5.44
CA GLN A 46 15.87 1.63 -6.77
C GLN A 46 15.20 2.50 -7.85
N GLY A 47 14.03 3.08 -7.55
CA GLY A 47 13.38 4.08 -8.40
C GLY A 47 12.75 3.51 -9.69
N PRO A 48 12.51 4.33 -10.72
CA PRO A 48 11.73 3.91 -11.88
C PRO A 48 12.43 2.86 -12.75
N GLU A 49 13.76 2.76 -12.74
CA GLU A 49 14.50 1.82 -13.58
C GLU A 49 14.25 0.36 -13.18
N ILE A 50 14.10 0.07 -11.87
CA ILE A 50 13.77 -1.30 -11.45
C ILE A 50 12.35 -1.71 -11.89
N LEU A 51 11.43 -0.75 -11.96
CA LEU A 51 10.07 -0.98 -12.45
C LEU A 51 10.06 -1.30 -13.94
N LYS A 52 10.85 -0.57 -14.74
CA LYS A 52 11.03 -0.86 -16.17
C LYS A 52 11.61 -2.25 -16.39
N LYS A 53 12.70 -2.59 -15.67
CA LYS A 53 13.31 -3.91 -15.73
C LYS A 53 12.32 -5.02 -15.36
N LEU A 54 11.52 -4.81 -14.32
CA LEU A 54 10.48 -5.76 -13.90
C LEU A 54 9.40 -5.91 -14.99
N GLU A 55 8.97 -4.81 -15.61
CA GLU A 55 8.00 -4.84 -16.70
C GLU A 55 8.53 -5.56 -17.94
N GLU A 56 9.77 -5.31 -18.33
CA GLU A 56 10.46 -6.01 -19.43
C GLU A 56 10.60 -7.51 -19.14
N THR A 57 10.96 -7.85 -17.90
CA THR A 57 11.05 -9.26 -17.47
C THR A 57 9.69 -9.94 -17.61
N LEU A 58 8.60 -9.32 -17.16
CA LEU A 58 7.25 -9.86 -17.32
C LEU A 58 6.83 -10.03 -18.79
N LYS A 59 7.19 -9.07 -19.66
CA LYS A 59 6.87 -9.12 -21.09
C LYS A 59 7.62 -10.22 -21.83
N THR A 60 8.85 -10.52 -21.40
CA THR A 60 9.72 -11.53 -22.02
C THR A 60 9.61 -12.91 -21.37
N SER A 61 8.93 -13.02 -20.24
CA SER A 61 8.67 -14.29 -19.55
C SER A 61 7.69 -15.15 -20.34
N SER A 62 7.99 -16.45 -20.47
CA SER A 62 7.02 -17.41 -20.96
C SER A 62 5.92 -17.69 -19.94
N GLU A 63 4.76 -18.19 -20.39
CA GLU A 63 3.64 -18.54 -19.50
C GLU A 63 4.05 -19.56 -18.42
N ASN A 64 4.89 -20.53 -18.77
CA ASN A 64 5.42 -21.52 -17.83
C ASN A 64 6.29 -20.87 -16.74
N VAL A 65 7.09 -19.86 -17.08
CA VAL A 65 7.91 -19.12 -16.12
C VAL A 65 7.01 -18.30 -15.19
N ILE A 66 6.00 -17.62 -15.73
CA ILE A 66 5.04 -16.85 -14.93
C ILE A 66 4.29 -17.78 -13.97
N ALA A 67 3.75 -18.90 -14.46
CA ALA A 67 3.02 -19.86 -13.64
C ALA A 67 3.90 -20.44 -12.53
N ALA A 68 5.14 -20.81 -12.84
CA ALA A 68 6.10 -21.33 -11.86
C ALA A 68 6.64 -20.29 -10.87
N SER A 69 6.36 -19.00 -11.09
CA SER A 69 6.66 -17.89 -10.16
C SER A 69 5.40 -17.34 -9.50
N SER A 70 4.23 -17.96 -9.72
CA SER A 70 2.95 -17.47 -9.21
C SER A 70 2.48 -18.28 -8.01
N ILE A 71 1.86 -17.59 -7.05
CA ILE A 71 1.23 -18.18 -5.86
C ILE A 71 -0.24 -17.73 -5.85
N PRO A 72 -1.22 -18.63 -5.66
CA PRO A 72 -2.61 -18.25 -5.49
C PRO A 72 -2.81 -17.25 -4.34
N THR A 73 -3.69 -16.26 -4.52
CA THR A 73 -3.95 -15.21 -3.51
C THR A 73 -4.51 -15.77 -2.21
N ASN A 74 -5.21 -16.91 -2.25
CA ASN A 74 -5.77 -17.60 -1.08
C ASN A 74 -4.73 -18.42 -0.29
N GLU A 75 -3.50 -18.56 -0.79
CA GLU A 75 -2.40 -19.23 -0.08
C GLU A 75 -1.48 -18.24 0.64
N VAL A 76 -1.78 -16.95 0.58
CA VAL A 76 -0.98 -15.89 1.20
C VAL A 76 -1.81 -15.02 2.13
N THR A 77 -1.12 -14.28 2.99
CA THR A 77 -1.72 -13.15 3.72
C THR A 77 -1.26 -11.84 3.07
N LEU A 78 -2.21 -11.04 2.58
CA LEU A 78 -1.90 -9.70 2.09
C LEU A 78 -1.50 -8.79 3.26
N LEU A 79 -0.46 -8.00 3.07
CA LEU A 79 -0.03 -6.98 4.03
C LEU A 79 -0.31 -5.58 3.46
N ALA A 80 -0.16 -4.55 4.29
CA ALA A 80 -0.11 -3.18 3.76
C ALA A 80 1.02 -3.07 2.72
N PRO A 81 0.87 -2.29 1.63
CA PRO A 81 1.91 -2.16 0.61
C PRO A 81 3.28 -1.81 1.19
N ILE A 82 3.32 -0.96 2.23
CA ILE A 82 4.51 -0.68 3.03
C ILE A 82 4.13 -0.93 4.50
N PRO A 83 4.41 -2.11 5.08
CA PRO A 83 3.99 -2.43 6.45
C PRO A 83 4.55 -1.48 7.51
N LYS A 84 5.74 -0.93 7.27
CA LYS A 84 6.38 0.05 8.15
C LYS A 84 7.04 1.17 7.33
N PRO A 85 6.32 2.26 7.03
CA PRO A 85 6.90 3.42 6.35
C PRO A 85 8.08 4.02 7.15
N ARG A 86 9.06 4.59 6.44
CA ARG A 86 10.26 5.22 7.04
C ARG A 86 9.96 6.53 7.75
N LYS A 87 8.92 7.22 7.28
CA LYS A 87 8.44 8.51 7.78
C LYS A 87 6.97 8.38 8.14
N ASN A 88 6.49 9.35 8.91
CA ASN A 88 5.06 9.47 9.19
C ASN A 88 4.26 9.59 7.89
N ILE A 89 3.02 9.12 7.95
CA ILE A 89 2.05 9.30 6.88
C ILE A 89 1.49 10.71 7.02
N ILE A 90 1.59 11.49 5.96
CA ILE A 90 1.08 12.86 5.93
C ILE A 90 -0.34 12.81 5.40
N GLY A 91 -1.30 13.21 6.24
CA GLY A 91 -2.72 13.31 5.89
C GLY A 91 -3.12 14.73 5.55
N ILE A 92 -4.11 14.88 4.67
CA ILE A 92 -4.68 16.17 4.26
C ILE A 92 -6.14 16.21 4.68
N GLY A 93 -6.45 16.98 5.72
CA GLY A 93 -7.80 17.19 6.19
C GLY A 93 -8.58 18.17 5.30
N LEU A 94 -9.91 18.07 5.34
CA LEU A 94 -10.82 19.01 4.67
C LEU A 94 -10.52 19.20 3.17
N ASN A 95 -10.08 18.13 2.50
CA ASN A 95 -9.64 18.15 1.10
C ASN A 95 -10.73 17.73 0.09
N TYR A 96 -11.98 17.58 0.56
CA TYR A 96 -13.16 17.29 -0.24
C TYR A 96 -14.27 18.26 0.16
N THR A 97 -14.81 18.99 -0.81
CA THR A 97 -15.80 20.04 -0.56
C THR A 97 -17.06 19.52 0.12
N GLU A 98 -17.52 18.33 -0.26
CA GLU A 98 -18.68 17.69 0.36
C GLU A 98 -18.42 17.35 1.83
N HIS A 99 -17.21 16.91 2.16
CA HIS A 99 -16.82 16.56 3.53
C HIS A 99 -16.68 17.80 4.43
N VAL A 100 -16.23 18.94 3.88
CA VAL A 100 -16.25 20.22 4.61
C VAL A 100 -17.68 20.62 4.97
N ALA A 101 -18.58 20.55 3.98
CA ALA A 101 -19.98 20.90 4.19
C ALA A 101 -20.69 19.94 5.15
N GLU A 102 -20.31 18.66 5.17
CA GLU A 102 -20.79 17.70 6.18
C GLU A 102 -20.29 18.07 7.57
N SER A 103 -18.97 18.25 7.72
CA SER A 103 -18.34 18.56 9.00
C SER A 103 -18.94 19.82 9.64
N ALA A 104 -19.20 20.86 8.85
CA ALA A 104 -19.81 22.10 9.36
C ALA A 104 -21.31 21.97 9.71
N ARG A 105 -22.01 20.93 9.23
CA ARG A 105 -23.39 20.62 9.64
C ARG A 105 -23.45 19.78 10.90
N THR A 106 -22.50 18.86 11.08
CA THR A 106 -22.53 17.84 12.15
C THR A 106 -21.64 18.20 13.34
N LEU A 107 -20.62 19.02 13.11
CA LEU A 107 -19.68 19.53 14.10
C LEU A 107 -19.75 21.06 14.06
N ASP A 108 -19.63 21.73 15.20
CA ASP A 108 -19.65 23.20 15.32
C ASP A 108 -18.36 23.81 14.72
N THR A 109 -18.21 23.66 13.40
CA THR A 109 -17.03 23.99 12.60
C THR A 109 -17.41 24.91 11.45
N SER A 110 -16.45 25.72 10.99
CA SER A 110 -16.70 26.71 9.93
C SER A 110 -17.03 26.04 8.58
N ASN A 111 -17.98 26.63 7.86
CA ASN A 111 -18.28 26.29 6.46
C ASN A 111 -17.24 26.86 5.47
N GLU A 112 -16.30 27.69 5.93
CA GLU A 112 -15.30 28.28 5.06
C GLU A 112 -14.27 27.25 4.58
N LEU A 113 -14.05 27.19 3.27
CA LEU A 113 -13.04 26.32 2.69
C LEU A 113 -11.63 26.75 3.16
N PRO A 114 -10.79 25.80 3.56
CA PRO A 114 -9.43 26.10 4.00
C PRO A 114 -8.63 26.72 2.86
N GLN A 115 -8.01 27.87 3.10
CA GLN A 115 -7.20 28.59 2.09
C GLN A 115 -5.81 27.95 1.86
N LYS A 116 -5.41 27.02 2.73
CA LYS A 116 -4.18 26.24 2.66
C LYS A 116 -4.48 24.80 3.07
N PRO A 117 -3.73 23.80 2.59
CA PRO A 117 -3.93 22.42 3.00
C PRO A 117 -3.84 22.26 4.51
N VAL A 118 -4.83 21.59 5.11
CA VAL A 118 -4.79 21.23 6.53
C VAL A 118 -3.98 19.95 6.64
N ILE A 119 -2.77 20.06 7.17
CA ILE A 119 -1.82 18.95 7.22
C ILE A 119 -1.79 18.36 8.63
N PHE A 120 -1.92 17.04 8.70
CA PHE A 120 -1.68 16.28 9.93
C PHE A 120 -0.79 15.07 9.64
N SER A 121 -0.41 14.35 10.69
CA SER A 121 0.52 13.23 10.61
C SER A 121 -0.04 12.02 11.36
N LYS A 122 0.02 10.84 10.73
CA LYS A 122 -0.23 9.54 11.37
C LYS A 122 1.09 8.78 11.55
N PRO A 123 1.32 8.15 12.72
CA PRO A 123 2.56 7.42 12.96
C PRO A 123 2.64 6.14 12.11
N PRO A 124 3.84 5.68 11.71
CA PRO A 124 4.00 4.43 10.96
C PRO A 124 3.43 3.19 11.67
N THR A 125 3.33 3.23 13.00
CA THR A 125 2.76 2.16 13.83
C THR A 125 1.25 2.02 13.67
N ALA A 126 0.57 2.98 13.03
CA ALA A 126 -0.87 2.91 12.74
C ALA A 126 -1.19 2.13 11.44
N VAL A 127 -0.19 1.71 10.68
CA VAL A 127 -0.40 0.96 9.43
C VAL A 127 -0.85 -0.47 9.72
N THR A 128 -1.98 -0.86 9.13
CA THR A 128 -2.51 -2.23 9.18
C THR A 128 -2.83 -2.74 7.78
N ALA A 129 -2.89 -4.06 7.61
CA ALA A 129 -3.28 -4.67 6.35
C ALA A 129 -4.80 -4.57 6.12
N THR A 130 -5.24 -4.72 4.87
CA THR A 130 -6.67 -4.90 4.57
C THR A 130 -7.24 -6.10 5.34
N GLY A 131 -8.49 -5.99 5.81
CA GLY A 131 -9.14 -7.03 6.62
C GLY A 131 -8.59 -7.18 8.04
N THR A 132 -7.71 -6.27 8.50
CA THR A 132 -7.27 -6.26 9.91
C THR A 132 -8.38 -5.70 10.79
N ASN A 133 -8.68 -6.39 11.88
CA ASN A 133 -9.65 -5.90 12.87
C ASN A 133 -9.12 -4.64 13.58
N ILE A 134 -9.97 -3.62 13.68
CA ILE A 134 -9.69 -2.43 14.50
C ILE A 134 -10.10 -2.72 15.95
N ILE A 135 -9.16 -2.58 16.87
CA ILE A 135 -9.40 -2.80 18.30
C ILE A 135 -10.08 -1.56 18.88
N LEU A 136 -11.30 -1.71 19.38
CA LEU A 136 -12.06 -0.66 20.04
C LEU A 136 -11.99 -0.81 21.56
N ASN A 137 -11.50 0.21 22.26
CA ASN A 137 -11.61 0.30 23.71
C ASN A 137 -12.78 1.22 24.09
N PRO A 138 -13.94 0.69 24.52
CA PRO A 138 -15.13 1.50 24.80
C PRO A 138 -14.98 2.43 26.01
N LYS A 139 -13.94 2.24 26.84
CA LYS A 139 -13.63 3.17 27.94
C LYS A 139 -12.90 4.43 27.47
N LEU A 140 -12.26 4.38 26.30
CA LEU A 140 -11.48 5.49 25.73
C LEU A 140 -12.16 6.14 24.53
N THR A 141 -12.95 5.37 23.78
CA THR A 141 -13.58 5.81 22.53
C THR A 141 -15.09 5.80 22.68
N GLN A 142 -15.70 6.98 22.61
CA GLN A 142 -17.16 7.16 22.67
C GLN A 142 -17.81 7.16 21.29
N GLN A 143 -17.08 7.64 20.27
CA GLN A 143 -17.51 7.68 18.88
C GLN A 143 -16.36 7.17 18.01
N LEU A 144 -16.64 6.12 17.25
CA LEU A 144 -15.73 5.55 16.26
C LEU A 144 -16.23 5.96 14.89
N ASP A 145 -15.33 6.46 14.06
CA ASP A 145 -15.65 6.94 12.71
C ASP A 145 -14.65 6.38 11.68
N TRP A 146 -14.98 6.52 10.41
CA TRP A 146 -14.18 6.05 9.29
C TRP A 146 -14.01 7.14 8.23
N GLU A 147 -12.81 7.19 7.64
CA GLU A 147 -12.50 8.09 6.53
C GLU A 147 -11.92 7.26 5.38
N VAL A 148 -12.60 7.30 4.22
CA VAL A 148 -12.06 6.72 2.99
C VAL A 148 -11.15 7.74 2.31
N GLU A 149 -9.89 7.37 2.12
CA GLU A 149 -8.88 8.26 1.54
C GLU A 149 -8.10 7.59 0.40
N LEU A 150 -7.64 8.42 -0.54
CA LEU A 150 -6.62 8.02 -1.51
C LEU A 150 -5.22 8.36 -0.97
N ALA A 151 -4.39 7.35 -0.76
CA ALA A 151 -2.99 7.53 -0.42
C ALA A 151 -2.10 7.50 -1.67
N VAL A 152 -1.10 8.37 -1.72
CA VAL A 152 -0.05 8.37 -2.75
C VAL A 152 1.28 8.01 -2.10
N VAL A 153 2.00 7.06 -2.71
CA VAL A 153 3.36 6.71 -2.31
C VAL A 153 4.33 7.51 -3.17
N ILE A 154 5.10 8.39 -2.53
CA ILE A 154 6.15 9.14 -3.21
C ILE A 154 7.39 8.25 -3.32
N GLY A 155 7.84 8.03 -4.57
CA GLY A 155 9.04 7.27 -4.89
C GLY A 155 10.31 8.09 -4.68
N LYS A 156 11.07 8.30 -5.75
CA LYS A 156 12.20 9.24 -5.76
C LYS A 156 11.74 10.62 -6.23
N GLY A 157 12.27 11.65 -5.57
CA GLY A 157 12.25 13.06 -5.95
C GLY A 157 13.64 13.63 -5.81
#